data_AF-A0AAP5UZZ9-F1
#
_entry.id   AF-A0AAP5UZZ9-F1
#
_cell.length_a   1.000
_cell.length_b   1.000
_cell.length_c   1.000
_cell.angle_alpha   90.00
_cell.angle_beta   90.00
_cell.angle_gamma   90.00
#
_symmetry.space_group_name_H-M   'P 1'
#
loop_
_entity.id
_entity.type
_entity.pdbx_description
1 polymer ?
#
loop_
_entity_poly.entity_id
_entity_poly.type
_entity_poly.pdbx_seq_one_letter_code
_entity_poly.pdbx_strand_id
1 'polypeptide(L)' 'MDTNIRVKVMYDDTVYNKWGEIINETYAGEIIDAILNEATEEYFGKDRKGRKVFVGSLDMYGRIVLEPGFKLVNLK' A
#
# COMPACT_ATOMS: atom_id res chain seq x y z
N MET A 1 11.37 -15.84 -2.59
CA MET A 1 9.93 -15.90 -2.29
C MET A 1 9.32 -14.65 -2.88
N ASP A 2 8.23 -14.74 -3.64
CA ASP A 2 7.51 -13.54 -4.08
C ASP A 2 6.82 -12.95 -2.84
N THR A 3 7.54 -12.06 -2.15
CA THR A 3 7.04 -11.27 -1.03
C THR A 3 6.24 -10.06 -1.50
N ASN A 4 5.93 -9.97 -2.79
CA ASN A 4 5.13 -8.91 -3.38
C ASN A 4 3.65 -9.25 -3.28
N ILE A 5 2.85 -8.27 -2.91
CA ILE A 5 1.40 -8.37 -2.91
C ILE A 5 0.80 -7.38 -3.89
N ARG A 6 -0.43 -7.66 -4.31
CA ARG A 6 -1.21 -6.77 -5.13
C ARG A 6 -2.47 -6.38 -4.37
N VAL A 7 -2.71 -5.08 -4.25
CA VAL A 7 -3.91 -4.55 -3.58
C VAL A 7 -4.73 -3.70 -4.53
N LYS A 8 -6.05 -3.75 -4.34
CA LYS A 8 -7.00 -2.85 -4.95
C LYS A 8 -7.29 -1.71 -3.99
N VAL A 9 -7.22 -0.47 -4.49
CA VAL A 9 -7.65 0.73 -3.77
C VAL A 9 -9.17 0.78 -3.72
N MET A 10 -9.72 0.96 -2.53
CA MET A 10 -11.16 0.86 -2.27
C MET A 10 -11.89 2.22 -2.35
N TYR A 11 -11.19 3.32 -2.04
CA TYR A 11 -11.69 4.68 -2.12
C TYR A 11 -10.57 5.65 -2.47
N ASP A 12 -10.92 6.83 -2.99
CA ASP A 12 -9.95 7.89 -3.27
C ASP A 12 -9.38 8.41 -1.95
N ASP A 13 -8.06 8.58 -1.87
CA ASP A 13 -7.39 9.15 -0.70
C ASP A 13 -6.17 9.97 -1.11
N THR A 14 -5.94 11.08 -0.40
CA THR A 14 -4.81 11.97 -0.58
C THR A 14 -4.16 12.23 0.76
N VAL A 15 -2.90 11.79 0.89
CA VAL A 15 -2.13 12.00 2.12
C VAL A 15 -1.28 13.24 1.99
N TYR A 16 -1.39 14.14 2.96
CA TYR A 16 -0.63 15.38 3.03
C TYR A 16 0.41 15.33 4.16
N ASN A 17 1.54 16.01 3.96
CA ASN A 17 2.47 16.28 5.05
C ASN A 17 2.02 17.50 5.86
N LYS A 18 2.75 17.81 6.94
CA LYS A 18 2.43 18.94 7.84
C LYS A 18 2.49 20.33 7.18
N TRP A 19 3.05 20.44 5.98
CA TRP A 19 3.13 21.68 5.20
C TRP A 19 2.03 21.78 4.14
N GLY A 20 1.13 20.80 4.06
CA GLY A 20 0.05 20.75 3.06
C GLY A 20 0.50 20.23 1.69
N GLU A 21 1.71 19.68 1.58
CA GLU A 21 2.19 19.07 0.34
C GLU A 21 1.72 17.62 0.25
N ILE A 22 1.37 17.19 -0.95
CA ILE A 22 0.87 15.84 -1.20
C ILE A 22 2.03 14.84 -1.15
N ILE A 23 1.94 13.89 -0.21
CA ILE A 23 2.88 12.76 -0.08
C ILE A 23 2.52 11.66 -1.09
N ASN A 24 1.25 11.31 -1.20
CA ASN A 24 0.74 10.37 -2.19
C ASN A 24 -0.76 10.57 -2.44
N GLU A 25 -1.25 10.03 -3.54
CA GLU A 25 -2.66 10.04 -3.94
C GLU A 25 -3.02 8.67 -4.49
N THR A 26 -4.10 8.08 -4.01
CA THR A 26 -4.64 6.82 -4.50
C THR A 26 -6.07 7.00 -4.96
N TYR A 27 -6.47 6.29 -6.00
CA TYR A 27 -7.78 6.40 -6.61
C TYR A 27 -8.51 5.05 -6.60
N ALA A 28 -9.79 5.06 -6.27
CA ALA A 28 -10.63 3.88 -6.20
C ALA A 28 -10.54 3.05 -7.49
N GLY A 29 -10.34 1.75 -7.34
CA GLY A 29 -10.20 0.83 -8.44
C GLY A 29 -8.77 0.62 -8.94
N GLU A 30 -7.82 1.45 -8.54
CA GLU A 30 -6.40 1.23 -8.84
C GLU A 30 -5.88 -0.06 -8.26
N ILE A 31 -4.88 -0.61 -8.94
CA ILE A 31 -4.13 -1.76 -8.51
C ILE A 31 -2.71 -1.31 -8.18
N ILE A 32 -2.28 -1.54 -6.95
CA ILE A 32 -0.94 -1.23 -6.47
C ILE A 32 -0.20 -2.54 -6.22
N ASP A 33 0.92 -2.72 -6.90
CA ASP A 33 1.91 -3.74 -6.57
C ASP A 33 2.77 -3.21 -5.41
N ALA A 34 2.74 -3.91 -4.27
CA ALA A 34 3.43 -3.52 -3.06
C ALA A 34 4.49 -4.56 -2.68
N ILE A 35 5.67 -4.07 -2.31
CA ILE A 35 6.85 -4.87 -1.99
C ILE A 35 7.05 -4.83 -0.48
N LEU A 36 7.34 -5.98 0.12
CA LEU A 36 7.71 -6.09 1.53
C LEU A 36 9.11 -5.51 1.75
N ASN A 37 9.24 -4.61 2.72
CA ASN A 37 10.50 -4.27 3.34
C ASN A 37 10.75 -5.21 4.53
N GLU A 38 11.60 -6.21 4.36
CA GLU A 38 11.85 -7.24 5.39
C GLU A 38 12.41 -6.66 6.71
N ALA A 39 13.10 -5.52 6.66
CA ALA A 39 13.68 -4.90 7.85
C ALA A 39 12.63 -4.23 8.76
N THR A 40 11.52 -3.77 8.17
CA THR A 40 10.44 -3.09 8.90
C THR A 40 9.12 -3.88 8.90
N GLU A 41 9.07 -4.97 8.15
CA GLU A 41 7.87 -5.79 7.92
C GLU A 41 6.71 -5.00 7.30
N GLU A 42 7.01 -3.97 6.51
CA GLU A 42 6.04 -3.05 5.91
C GLU A 42 5.93 -3.26 4.40
N TYR A 43 4.71 -3.17 3.86
CA TYR A 43 4.43 -3.21 2.44
C TYR A 43 4.30 -1.80 1.86
N PHE A 44 5.08 -1.54 0.81
CA PHE A 44 5.03 -0.28 0.08
C PHE A 44 4.83 -0.47 -1.41
N GLY A 45 3.88 0.29 -1.95
CA GLY A 45 3.70 0.44 -3.38
C GLY A 45 4.08 1.85 -3.84
N LYS A 46 3.66 2.17 -5.06
CA LYS A 46 3.79 3.50 -5.64
C LYS A 46 2.47 3.95 -6.24
N ASP A 47 2.18 5.24 -6.12
CA ASP A 47 1.07 5.86 -6.84
C ASP A 47 1.41 6.16 -8.31
N ARG A 48 0.46 6.77 -9.04
CA ARG A 48 0.62 7.17 -10.46
C ARG A 48 1.82 8.10 -10.73
N LYS A 49 2.30 8.81 -9.71
CA LYS A 49 3.46 9.74 -9.81
C LYS A 49 4.74 9.11 -9.27
N GLY A 50 4.72 7.83 -8.92
CA GLY A 50 5.87 7.11 -8.38
C GLY A 50 6.16 7.39 -6.90
N ARG A 51 5.25 8.08 -6.19
CA ARG A 51 5.42 8.40 -4.76
C ARG A 51 5.07 7.20 -3.91
N LYS A 52 5.76 7.03 -2.79
CA LYS A 52 5.65 5.86 -1.91
C LYS A 52 4.28 5.83 -1.22
N VAL A 53 3.60 4.70 -1.29
CA VAL A 53 2.30 4.44 -0.65
C VAL A 53 2.48 3.34 0.38
N PHE A 54 2.13 3.61 1.65
CA PHE A 54 2.07 2.59 2.68
C PHE A 54 0.77 1.80 2.52
N VAL A 55 0.90 0.48 2.36
CA VAL A 55 -0.23 -0.41 2.08
C VAL A 55 -0.64 -1.23 3.31
N GLY A 56 0.31 -1.49 4.20
CA GLY A 56 0.10 -2.30 5.40
C GLY A 56 1.41 -2.89 5.91
N SER A 57 1.33 -3.79 6.89
CA SER A 57 2.47 -4.46 7.49
C SER A 57 2.16 -5.90 7.86
N LEU A 58 3.17 -6.65 8.30
CA LEU A 58 2.96 -7.93 8.97
C LEU A 58 2.68 -7.70 10.46
N ASP A 59 1.80 -8.53 11.04
CA ASP A 59 1.64 -8.62 12.49
C ASP A 59 2.72 -9.52 13.12
N MET A 60 2.71 -9.64 14.45
CA MET A 60 3.68 -10.47 15.21
C MET A 60 3.68 -11.97 14.83
N TYR A 61 2.70 -12.42 14.05
CA TYR A 61 2.56 -13.79 13.57
C TYR A 61 2.87 -13.92 12.06
N GLY A 62 3.37 -12.85 11.43
CA GLY A 62 3.66 -12.81 9.99
C GLY A 62 2.41 -12.72 9.12
N ARG A 63 1.26 -12.30 9.65
CA ARG A 63 0.03 -12.14 8.88
C ARG A 63 -0.08 -10.71 8.37
N ILE A 64 -0.51 -10.56 7.12
CA ILE A 64 -0.66 -9.25 6.48
C ILE A 64 -1.85 -8.51 7.12
N VAL A 65 -1.60 -7.30 7.56
CA VAL A 65 -2.57 -6.30 8.03
C VAL A 65 -2.52 -5.13 7.05
N LEU A 66 -3.60 -4.91 6.31
CA LEU A 66 -3.71 -3.83 5.33
C LEU A 66 -4.27 -2.57 5.98
N GLU A 67 -3.86 -1.41 5.47
CA GLU A 67 -4.56 -0.16 5.74
C GLU A 67 -6.01 -0.22 5.20
N PRO A 68 -6.99 0.43 5.85
CA PRO A 68 -8.41 0.32 5.51
C PRO A 68 -8.77 0.66 4.04
N GLY A 69 -7.93 1.43 3.36
CA GLY A 69 -8.08 1.82 1.96
C GLY A 69 -7.78 0.73 0.94
N PHE A 70 -7.28 -0.42 1.37
CA PHE A 70 -6.80 -1.46 0.46
C PHE A 70 -7.44 -2.81 0.70
N LYS A 71 -7.52 -3.59 -0.39
CA LYS A 71 -7.97 -4.97 -0.35
C LYS A 71 -7.04 -5.85 -1.18
N LEU A 72 -6.60 -6.97 -0.63
CA LEU A 72 -5.81 -7.95 -1.39
C LEU A 72 -6.54 -8.42 -2.65
N VAL A 73 -5.80 -8.48 -3.75
CA VAL A 73 -6.24 -9.08 -5.00
C VAL A 73 -5.72 -10.51 -5.03
N ASN A 74 -6.61 -11.49 -4.99
CA ASN A 74 -6.21 -12.87 -5.26
C ASN A 74 -5.84 -12.99 -6.74
N LEU A 75 -4.58 -13.30 -7.03
CA LEU A 75 -4.19 -13.88 -8.31
C LEU A 75 -4.73 -15.32 -8.31
N LYS A 76 -5.76 -15.56 -9.12
CA LYS A 76 -6.18 -16.92 -9.47
C LYS A 76 -5.24 -17.48 -10.53
#